data_AF-A0A484LVW8-F1
#
_entry.id   AF-A0A484LVW8-F1
#
_cell.length_a   1.000
_cell.length_b   1.000
_cell.length_c   1.000
_cell.angle_alpha   90.00
_cell.angle_beta   90.00
_cell.angle_gamma   90.00
#
_symmetry.space_group_name_H-M   'P 1'
#
loop_
_entity.id
_entity.type
_entity.pdbx_description
1 polymer ?
#
loop_
_entity_poly.entity_id
_entity_poly.type
_entity_poly.pdbx_seq_one_letter_code
_entity_poly.pdbx_strand_id
1 'polypeptide(L)'
;MSAYGHLMERGFSSHSLSSRGNSERGSIFAMETGIYMSSFAAIVFIAGLVTVGVSLVTLLVTLTVMLQSCQNKNSGPIESLLQAPESPYNPHYCLAFAMHIELNSLGSDSLPQICKDFAIQYIRDGQYAEDLNATFQLAVNFFNTVKPPEDGRSVVLMDVDDFLPEDLFEEQEQDCVDCTEDYAKYPKRVFVQNLYKKLVARGWKLVLVSRKPEKLRNATIEYLLALQCHGWSSLIMRKEHEMDMDTREYFFMQGKALQDAGFHVVAAISSRLDTLTCQSSDTRVFKLPNLVSISSISFIKATTGAS
;
A
#
# COMPACT_ATOMS: atom_id res chain seq x y z
N MET A 1 39.82 34.01 64.27
CA MET A 1 41.17 34.37 64.78
C MET A 1 42.03 34.61 63.55
N SER A 2 42.16 35.86 63.09
CA SER A 2 43.19 36.83 63.50
C SER A 2 44.57 36.35 63.05
N ALA A 3 45.12 36.85 61.94
CA ALA A 3 45.77 38.17 61.76
C ALA A 3 47.12 38.29 62.49
N TYR A 4 48.10 38.87 61.77
CA TYR A 4 49.41 39.47 62.12
C TYR A 4 50.53 38.92 61.21
N GLY A 5 51.37 39.73 60.55
CA GLY A 5 51.48 41.19 60.54
C GLY A 5 52.65 41.68 59.65
N HIS A 6 52.38 42.77 58.93
CA HIS A 6 53.18 43.97 58.65
C HIS A 6 54.73 44.01 58.74
N LEU A 7 55.35 44.64 57.71
CA LEU A 7 56.14 45.92 57.72
C LEU A 7 56.95 46.02 56.39
N MET A 8 56.67 46.95 55.44
CA MET A 8 57.23 48.33 55.27
C MET A 8 58.74 48.44 55.59
N GLU A 9 59.63 49.12 54.86
CA GLU A 9 59.60 50.25 53.91
C GLU A 9 61.05 50.46 53.40
N ARG A 10 61.26 50.92 52.15
CA ARG A 10 62.20 52.02 51.83
C ARG A 10 62.22 52.33 50.34
N GLY A 11 61.81 53.55 50.00
CA GLY A 11 62.12 54.18 48.72
C GLY A 11 63.49 54.85 48.73
N PHE A 12 64.05 55.06 47.55
CA PHE A 12 64.86 56.22 47.21
C PHE A 12 64.71 56.52 45.71
N SER A 13 64.17 57.70 45.44
CA SER A 13 64.09 58.35 44.14
C SER A 13 65.42 59.07 43.85
N SER A 14 65.84 59.16 42.59
CA SER A 14 66.57 60.34 42.12
C SER A 14 66.25 60.67 40.66
N HIS A 15 66.30 61.98 40.42
CA HIS A 15 65.65 62.78 39.40
C HIS A 15 66.25 62.72 37.97
N SER A 16 65.33 62.79 37.00
CA SER A 16 65.30 63.58 35.75
C SER A 16 66.58 64.20 35.17
N LEU A 17 66.75 64.09 33.84
CA LEU A 17 67.09 65.22 32.94
C LEU A 17 66.61 64.91 31.50
N SER A 18 65.79 65.81 30.94
CA SER A 18 65.41 65.81 29.53
C SER A 18 66.47 66.51 28.69
N SER A 19 66.81 65.99 27.51
CA SER A 19 67.34 66.80 26.42
C SER A 19 66.81 66.34 25.07
N ARG A 20 66.17 67.32 24.43
CA ARG A 20 65.65 67.47 23.07
C ARG A 20 66.71 67.22 21.99
N GLY A 21 66.32 66.60 20.86
CA GLY A 21 66.95 66.87 19.55
C GLY A 21 67.19 65.67 18.60
N ASN A 22 66.45 65.70 17.48
CA ASN A 22 66.78 65.23 16.13
C ASN A 22 67.03 63.73 15.79
N SER A 23 66.11 63.22 14.97
CA SER A 23 66.30 62.55 13.67
C SER A 23 67.49 61.60 13.45
N GLU A 24 67.22 60.30 13.31
CA GLU A 24 67.98 59.43 12.40
C GLU A 24 67.15 58.25 11.88
N ARG A 25 67.32 57.99 10.58
CA ARG A 25 66.56 57.08 9.72
C ARG A 25 67.34 55.76 9.66
N GLY A 26 66.88 54.72 10.37
CA GLY A 26 67.50 53.39 10.37
C GLY A 26 66.62 52.35 9.65
N SER A 27 67.15 51.76 8.58
CA SER A 27 66.48 50.77 7.73
C SER A 27 66.87 49.32 8.06
N ILE A 28 65.87 48.41 8.14
CA ILE A 28 65.83 46.98 7.74
C ILE A 28 66.82 46.03 8.48
N PHE A 29 66.43 44.89 9.07
CA PHE A 29 66.04 43.63 8.43
C PHE A 29 65.03 42.83 9.27
N ALA A 30 63.89 42.46 8.67
CA ALA A 30 63.09 41.34 9.15
C ALA A 30 63.73 40.05 8.61
N MET A 31 64.23 39.18 9.50
CA MET A 31 64.73 37.87 9.11
C MET A 31 63.51 36.97 8.88
N GLU A 32 63.09 36.87 7.63
CA GLU A 32 62.01 35.97 7.22
C GLU A 32 62.54 34.53 7.33
N THR A 33 62.05 33.78 8.32
CA THR A 33 62.34 32.35 8.47
C THR A 33 61.64 31.57 7.37
N GLY A 34 62.23 31.56 6.18
CA GLY A 34 61.78 30.74 5.06
C GLY A 34 62.18 29.28 5.26
N ILE A 35 61.22 28.35 5.19
CA ILE A 35 61.52 26.93 5.07
C ILE A 35 61.94 26.69 3.61
N TYR A 36 63.24 26.55 3.37
CA TYR A 36 63.79 26.26 2.05
C TYR A 36 63.65 24.76 1.76
N MET A 37 62.62 24.40 1.00
CA MET A 37 62.42 23.06 0.49
C MET A 37 63.12 22.92 -0.88
N SER A 38 63.81 21.80 -1.14
CA SER A 38 64.34 21.55 -2.49
C SER A 38 63.19 21.42 -3.50
N SER A 39 63.42 21.83 -4.74
CA SER A 39 62.42 21.75 -5.81
C SER A 39 61.86 20.34 -5.97
N PHE A 40 62.71 19.31 -5.81
CA PHE A 40 62.29 17.91 -5.84
C PHE A 40 61.34 17.56 -4.67
N ALA A 41 61.67 17.97 -3.44
CA ALA A 41 60.82 17.70 -2.27
C ALA A 41 59.48 18.45 -2.34
N ALA A 42 59.45 19.66 -2.90
CA ALA A 42 58.22 20.39 -3.15
C ALA A 42 57.31 19.66 -4.15
N ILE A 43 57.86 19.11 -5.24
CA ILE A 43 57.10 18.33 -6.23
C ILE A 43 56.50 17.08 -5.59
N VAL A 44 57.28 16.34 -4.79
CA VAL A 44 56.79 15.14 -4.08
C VAL A 44 55.65 15.49 -3.12
N PHE A 45 55.78 16.59 -2.38
CA PHE A 45 54.74 17.03 -1.44
C PHE A 45 53.44 17.43 -2.16
N ILE A 46 53.55 18.23 -3.23
CA ILE A 46 52.38 18.63 -4.03
C ILE A 46 51.72 17.42 -4.71
N ALA A 47 52.51 16.49 -5.26
CA ALA A 47 51.99 15.25 -5.82
C ALA A 47 51.27 14.39 -4.77
N GLY A 48 51.80 14.33 -3.55
CA GLY A 48 51.15 13.67 -2.41
C GLY A 48 49.80 14.31 -2.05
N LEU A 49 49.74 15.64 -1.98
CA LEU A 49 48.48 16.35 -1.70
C LEU A 49 47.44 16.16 -2.80
N VAL A 50 47.86 16.19 -4.06
CA VAL A 50 46.96 15.97 -5.21
C VAL A 50 46.41 14.54 -5.20
N THR A 51 47.24 13.54 -4.94
CA THR A 51 46.78 12.13 -4.91
C THR A 51 45.82 11.86 -3.76
N VAL A 52 46.08 12.41 -2.57
CA VAL A 52 45.14 12.33 -1.43
C VAL A 52 43.83 13.05 -1.74
N GLY A 53 43.91 14.24 -2.35
CA GLY A 53 42.73 15.01 -2.76
C GLY A 53 41.86 14.25 -3.75
N VAL A 54 42.46 13.69 -4.81
CA VAL A 54 41.76 12.88 -5.80
C VAL A 54 41.14 11.63 -5.15
N SER A 55 41.89 10.93 -4.30
CA SER A 55 41.39 9.75 -3.57
C SER A 55 40.15 10.08 -2.73
N LEU A 56 40.19 11.18 -1.98
CA LEU A 56 39.07 11.59 -1.13
C LEU A 56 37.83 11.98 -1.96
N VAL A 57 38.02 12.68 -3.09
CA VAL A 57 36.92 12.99 -4.02
C VAL A 57 36.33 11.72 -4.63
N THR A 58 37.16 10.77 -5.06
CA THR A 58 36.66 9.50 -5.61
C THR A 58 35.88 8.69 -4.56
N LEU A 59 36.33 8.70 -3.30
CA LEU A 59 35.63 8.05 -2.19
C LEU A 59 34.28 8.72 -1.92
N LEU A 60 34.21 10.05 -1.95
CA LEU A 60 32.95 10.77 -1.81
C LEU A 60 31.98 10.44 -2.95
N VAL A 61 32.43 10.48 -4.21
CA VAL A 61 31.59 10.17 -5.37
C VAL A 61 31.07 8.73 -5.30
N THR A 62 31.95 7.76 -5.06
CA THR A 62 31.54 6.35 -4.91
C THR A 62 30.56 6.15 -3.76
N LEU A 63 30.77 6.80 -2.61
CA LEU A 63 29.83 6.76 -1.49
C LEU A 63 28.47 7.36 -1.87
N THR A 64 28.45 8.50 -2.58
CA THR A 64 27.19 9.11 -3.04
C THR A 64 26.43 8.20 -4.02
N VAL A 65 27.13 7.56 -4.96
CA VAL A 65 26.52 6.62 -5.91
C VAL A 65 25.99 5.38 -5.20
N MET A 66 26.73 4.84 -4.21
CA MET A 66 26.29 3.70 -3.41
C MET A 66 25.10 4.06 -2.52
N LEU A 67 25.09 5.26 -1.91
CA LEU A 67 23.95 5.78 -1.16
C LEU A 67 22.72 5.96 -2.06
N GLN A 68 22.90 6.53 -3.25
CA GLN A 68 21.82 6.70 -4.23
C GLN A 68 21.30 5.34 -4.73
N SER A 69 22.19 4.37 -4.94
CA SER A 69 21.80 3.00 -5.31
C SER A 69 21.10 2.29 -4.17
N CYS A 70 21.51 2.51 -2.91
CA CYS A 70 20.82 1.98 -1.74
C CYS A 70 19.45 2.63 -1.56
N GLN A 71 19.33 3.95 -1.77
CA GLN A 71 18.04 4.64 -1.80
C GLN A 71 17.16 4.05 -2.89
N ASN A 72 17.57 4.05 -4.17
CA ASN A 72 16.77 3.49 -5.26
C ASN A 72 16.40 2.00 -5.09
N LYS A 73 17.19 1.23 -4.33
CA LYS A 73 16.96 -0.20 -4.11
C LYS A 73 16.15 -0.49 -2.84
N ASN A 74 16.15 0.44 -1.87
CA ASN A 74 15.32 0.41 -0.66
C ASN A 74 14.09 1.31 -0.73
N SER A 75 13.91 2.08 -1.82
CA SER A 75 12.63 2.65 -2.24
C SER A 75 11.70 1.52 -2.69
N GLY A 76 11.47 0.58 -1.78
CA GLY A 76 10.34 -0.30 -1.84
C GLY A 76 9.04 0.49 -1.63
N PRO A 77 7.89 -0.20 -1.62
CA PRO A 77 6.56 0.42 -1.53
C PRO A 77 6.40 1.40 -0.35
N ILE A 78 7.23 1.28 0.69
CA ILE A 78 7.18 2.01 1.95
C ILE A 78 7.52 3.50 1.82
N GLU A 79 8.38 3.93 0.90
CA GLU A 79 8.70 5.36 0.72
C GLU A 79 7.62 6.10 -0.07
N SER A 80 6.95 5.42 -1.02
CA SER A 80 5.73 5.94 -1.65
C SER A 80 4.55 6.06 -0.68
N LEU A 81 4.56 5.23 0.39
CA LEU A 81 3.55 5.25 1.46
C LEU A 81 3.77 6.40 2.48
N LEU A 82 4.97 6.98 2.54
CA LEU A 82 5.30 8.12 3.42
C LEU A 82 5.18 9.48 2.71
N GLN A 83 5.07 9.48 1.38
CA GLN A 83 4.88 10.67 0.55
C GLN A 83 3.44 10.87 0.09
N ALA A 84 2.48 10.10 0.62
CA ALA A 84 1.08 10.46 0.46
C ALA A 84 0.91 11.89 0.97
N PRO A 85 0.37 12.81 0.15
CA PRO A 85 0.13 14.19 0.57
C PRO A 85 -0.69 14.15 1.85
N GLU A 86 -0.52 15.14 2.74
CA GLU A 86 -1.25 15.27 4.01
C GLU A 86 -2.75 15.02 3.85
N SER A 87 -3.14 13.75 3.85
CA SER A 87 -4.50 13.31 3.87
C SER A 87 -4.86 13.35 5.34
N PRO A 88 -5.96 14.01 5.74
CA PRO A 88 -6.40 14.01 7.14
C PRO A 88 -6.74 12.60 7.65
N TYR A 89 -6.66 11.59 6.78
CA TYR A 89 -6.97 10.20 6.99
C TYR A 89 -5.68 9.38 7.13
N ASN A 90 -5.58 8.53 8.16
CA ASN A 90 -4.52 7.52 8.26
C ASN A 90 -4.97 6.28 7.47
N PRO A 91 -4.44 6.03 6.24
CA PRO A 91 -4.90 4.93 5.39
C PRO A 91 -4.72 3.57 6.07
N HIS A 92 -3.64 3.42 6.85
CA HIS A 92 -3.33 2.17 7.55
C HIS A 92 -4.36 1.84 8.63
N TYR A 93 -4.86 2.85 9.34
CA TYR A 93 -5.93 2.66 10.30
C TYR A 93 -7.18 2.10 9.63
N CYS A 94 -7.59 2.68 8.50
CA CYS A 94 -8.80 2.27 7.80
C CYS A 94 -8.68 0.89 7.14
N LEU A 95 -7.52 0.57 6.55
CA LEU A 95 -7.26 -0.76 6.01
C LEU A 95 -7.25 -1.84 7.11
N ALA A 96 -6.59 -1.57 8.25
CA ALA A 96 -6.60 -2.49 9.38
C ALA A 96 -8.01 -2.67 9.94
N PHE A 97 -8.78 -1.58 10.09
CA PHE A 97 -10.14 -1.64 10.59
C PHE A 97 -11.08 -2.41 9.65
N ALA A 98 -10.99 -2.17 8.35
CA ALA A 98 -11.75 -2.92 7.34
C ALA A 98 -11.45 -4.43 7.41
N MET A 99 -10.18 -4.80 7.61
CA MET A 99 -9.78 -6.19 7.82
C MET A 99 -10.39 -6.78 9.11
N HIS A 100 -10.44 -6.02 10.20
CA HIS A 100 -11.10 -6.44 11.44
C HIS A 100 -12.60 -6.65 11.27
N ILE A 101 -13.29 -5.75 10.56
CA ILE A 101 -14.72 -5.91 10.22
C ILE A 101 -14.91 -7.23 9.48
N GLU A 102 -14.11 -7.46 8.43
CA GLU A 102 -14.28 -8.61 7.55
C GLU A 102 -14.01 -9.95 8.28
N LEU A 103 -12.95 -10.03 9.09
CA LEU A 103 -12.60 -11.23 9.86
C LEU A 103 -13.65 -11.60 10.92
N ASN A 104 -14.34 -10.59 11.45
CA ASN A 104 -15.36 -10.77 12.48
C ASN A 104 -16.79 -10.80 11.91
N SER A 105 -16.94 -10.80 10.58
CA SER A 105 -18.23 -10.77 9.90
C SER A 105 -19.12 -9.60 10.35
N LEU A 106 -18.51 -8.45 10.66
CA LEU A 106 -19.25 -7.24 11.04
C LEU A 106 -19.80 -6.54 9.79
N GLY A 107 -20.93 -5.86 9.93
CA GLY A 107 -21.53 -5.08 8.86
C GLY A 107 -20.76 -3.77 8.58
N SER A 108 -20.98 -3.20 7.38
CA SER A 108 -20.41 -1.92 6.92
C SER A 108 -20.70 -0.74 7.84
N ASP A 109 -21.80 -0.80 8.60
CA ASP A 109 -22.18 0.21 9.60
C ASP A 109 -21.14 0.35 10.73
N SER A 110 -20.31 -0.67 10.93
CA SER A 110 -19.25 -0.66 11.94
C SER A 110 -18.07 0.23 11.54
N LEU A 111 -18.01 0.69 10.28
CA LEU A 111 -16.90 1.50 9.78
C LEU A 111 -17.02 2.95 10.27
N PRO A 112 -15.97 3.49 10.91
CA PRO A 112 -15.91 4.90 11.24
C PRO A 112 -16.06 5.79 10.00
N GLN A 113 -16.74 6.93 10.15
CA GLN A 113 -16.96 7.87 9.05
C GLN A 113 -15.65 8.29 8.34
N ILE A 114 -14.59 8.49 9.12
CA ILE A 114 -13.24 8.81 8.62
C ILE A 114 -12.74 7.78 7.58
N CYS A 115 -13.12 6.51 7.73
CA CYS A 115 -12.74 5.45 6.82
C CYS A 115 -13.70 5.31 5.63
N LYS A 116 -14.95 5.76 5.76
CA LYS A 116 -15.87 5.86 4.62
C LYS A 116 -15.33 6.91 3.63
N ASP A 117 -14.92 8.07 4.15
CA ASP A 117 -14.34 9.14 3.33
C ASP A 117 -13.04 8.69 2.64
N PHE A 118 -12.14 8.02 3.38
CA PHE A 118 -10.94 7.41 2.81
C PHE A 118 -11.28 6.44 1.67
N ALA A 119 -12.29 5.61 1.86
CA ALA A 119 -12.62 4.59 0.87
C ALA A 119 -13.26 5.20 -0.40
N ILE A 120 -13.98 6.32 -0.28
CA ILE A 120 -14.42 7.14 -1.43
C ILE A 120 -13.20 7.67 -2.20
N GLN A 121 -12.19 8.21 -1.52
CA GLN A 121 -10.96 8.70 -2.16
C GLN A 121 -10.19 7.56 -2.84
N TYR A 122 -10.04 6.42 -2.16
CA TYR A 122 -9.40 5.21 -2.70
C TYR A 122 -10.02 4.73 -4.02
N ILE A 123 -11.34 4.92 -4.20
CA ILE A 123 -12.03 4.67 -5.47
C ILE A 123 -11.75 5.79 -6.49
N ARG A 124 -11.98 7.05 -6.10
CA ARG A 124 -11.87 8.22 -6.99
C ARG A 124 -10.46 8.43 -7.53
N ASP A 125 -9.45 8.16 -6.72
CA ASP A 125 -8.03 8.31 -7.06
C ASP A 125 -7.53 7.15 -7.94
N GLY A 126 -8.36 6.13 -8.18
CA GLY A 126 -8.05 5.00 -9.06
C GLY A 126 -7.29 3.86 -8.40
N GLN A 127 -6.84 4.00 -7.15
CA GLN A 127 -6.12 2.95 -6.43
C GLN A 127 -6.94 1.65 -6.34
N TYR A 128 -8.25 1.74 -6.16
CA TYR A 128 -9.14 0.57 -6.19
C TYR A 128 -9.04 -0.23 -7.51
N ALA A 129 -8.99 0.48 -8.64
CA ALA A 129 -8.86 -0.14 -9.95
C ALA A 129 -7.46 -0.74 -10.16
N GLU A 130 -6.41 -0.11 -9.64
CA GLU A 130 -5.06 -0.64 -9.66
C GLU A 130 -4.93 -1.93 -8.84
N ASP A 131 -5.50 -1.96 -7.64
CA ASP A 131 -5.47 -3.13 -6.76
C ASP A 131 -6.28 -4.30 -7.35
N LEU A 132 -7.42 -3.99 -8.00
CA LEU A 132 -8.15 -4.96 -8.80
C LEU A 132 -7.22 -5.49 -9.90
N ASN A 133 -6.60 -4.64 -10.71
CA ASN A 133 -5.70 -5.09 -11.78
C ASN A 133 -4.50 -5.90 -11.24
N ALA A 134 -3.92 -5.54 -10.11
CA ALA A 134 -2.86 -6.33 -9.47
C ALA A 134 -3.35 -7.74 -9.13
N THR A 135 -4.53 -7.85 -8.52
CA THR A 135 -5.19 -9.13 -8.24
C THR A 135 -5.46 -9.94 -9.51
N PHE A 136 -5.78 -9.25 -10.63
CA PHE A 136 -6.02 -9.87 -11.94
C PHE A 136 -4.78 -10.59 -12.42
N GLN A 137 -3.65 -9.87 -12.39
CA GLN A 137 -2.39 -10.39 -12.86
C GLN A 137 -1.93 -11.55 -11.99
N LEU A 138 -2.11 -11.47 -10.67
CA LEU A 138 -1.80 -12.58 -9.76
C LEU A 138 -2.61 -13.83 -10.11
N ALA A 139 -3.93 -13.70 -10.32
CA ALA A 139 -4.79 -14.80 -10.69
C ALA A 139 -4.41 -15.38 -12.06
N VAL A 140 -4.30 -14.53 -13.08
CA VAL A 140 -3.94 -14.96 -14.45
C VAL A 140 -2.57 -15.63 -14.48
N ASN A 141 -1.57 -15.08 -13.78
CA ASN A 141 -0.24 -15.68 -13.72
C ASN A 141 -0.27 -17.07 -13.07
N PHE A 142 -1.01 -17.23 -11.97
CA PHE A 142 -1.20 -18.56 -11.39
C PHE A 142 -1.81 -19.53 -12.40
N PHE A 143 -2.94 -19.19 -13.02
CA PHE A 143 -3.61 -20.04 -14.00
C PHE A 143 -2.84 -20.20 -15.33
N ASN A 144 -1.78 -19.40 -15.56
CA ASN A 144 -0.83 -19.62 -16.63
C ASN A 144 0.15 -20.75 -16.32
N THR A 145 0.50 -20.94 -15.05
CA THR A 145 1.43 -21.99 -14.58
C THR A 145 0.78 -23.34 -14.36
N VAL A 146 -0.52 -23.37 -14.09
CA VAL A 146 -1.29 -24.61 -13.89
C VAL A 146 -2.26 -24.87 -15.04
N LYS A 147 -2.47 -26.13 -15.39
CA LYS A 147 -3.43 -26.56 -16.42
C LYS A 147 -4.57 -27.34 -15.76
N PRO A 148 -5.83 -27.18 -16.24
CA PRO A 148 -6.90 -28.04 -15.80
C PRO A 148 -6.58 -29.50 -16.19
N PRO A 149 -6.68 -30.46 -15.27
CA PRO A 149 -6.51 -31.89 -15.58
C PRO A 149 -7.61 -32.38 -16.52
N GLU A 150 -7.32 -33.44 -17.27
CA GLU A 150 -8.25 -34.03 -18.26
C GLU A 150 -9.47 -34.71 -17.62
N ASP A 151 -9.41 -35.04 -16.33
CA ASP A 151 -10.51 -35.69 -15.61
C ASP A 151 -11.73 -34.80 -15.39
N GLY A 152 -11.60 -33.49 -15.61
CA GLY A 152 -12.65 -32.50 -15.44
C GLY A 152 -13.10 -32.29 -13.99
N ARG A 153 -12.34 -32.81 -13.00
CA ARG A 153 -12.70 -32.75 -11.58
C ARG A 153 -12.12 -31.53 -10.86
N SER A 154 -11.14 -30.87 -11.46
CA SER A 154 -10.60 -29.63 -10.91
C SER A 154 -11.50 -28.44 -11.27
N VAL A 155 -12.01 -27.76 -10.25
CA VAL A 155 -12.92 -26.64 -10.39
C VAL A 155 -12.35 -25.38 -9.76
N VAL A 156 -12.72 -24.23 -10.33
CA VAL A 156 -12.49 -22.93 -9.72
C VAL A 156 -13.81 -22.46 -9.14
N LEU A 157 -13.80 -22.20 -7.84
CA LEU A 157 -14.93 -21.60 -7.15
C LEU A 157 -14.90 -20.09 -7.34
N MET A 158 -16.02 -19.50 -7.73
CA MET A 158 -16.12 -18.05 -7.91
C MET A 158 -17.38 -17.52 -7.25
N ASP A 159 -17.21 -16.50 -6.43
CA ASP A 159 -18.30 -15.79 -5.79
C ASP A 159 -19.08 -14.99 -6.82
N VAL A 160 -20.30 -15.42 -7.11
CA VAL A 160 -21.11 -14.77 -8.14
C VAL A 160 -21.63 -13.42 -7.66
N ASP A 161 -21.73 -13.20 -6.34
CA ASP A 161 -22.24 -11.95 -5.79
C ASP A 161 -21.31 -10.77 -6.16
N ASP A 162 -20.05 -11.04 -6.51
CA ASP A 162 -19.10 -10.03 -7.01
C ASP A 162 -19.40 -9.55 -8.44
N PHE A 163 -20.25 -10.27 -9.19
CA PHE A 163 -20.74 -9.87 -10.51
C PHE A 163 -22.02 -9.04 -10.41
N LEU A 164 -22.81 -9.35 -9.39
CA LEU A 164 -24.20 -8.96 -9.28
C LEU A 164 -24.29 -7.60 -8.58
N PRO A 165 -25.10 -6.66 -9.11
CA PRO A 165 -25.58 -5.54 -8.32
C PRO A 165 -26.17 -6.07 -7.01
N GLU A 166 -25.89 -5.36 -5.91
CA GLU A 166 -26.57 -5.59 -4.65
C GLU A 166 -28.09 -5.41 -4.87
N ASP A 167 -28.46 -4.37 -5.65
CA ASP A 167 -29.81 -3.90 -5.93
C ASP A 167 -30.53 -4.62 -7.08
N LEU A 168 -30.00 -5.73 -7.58
CA LEU A 168 -30.60 -6.50 -8.70
C LEU A 168 -32.08 -6.88 -8.50
N PHE A 169 -32.59 -6.73 -7.27
CA PHE A 169 -33.89 -7.22 -6.81
C PHE A 169 -34.66 -6.21 -5.94
N GLU A 170 -34.18 -4.97 -5.81
CA GLU A 170 -34.92 -3.90 -5.15
C GLU A 170 -35.36 -2.89 -6.20
N GLU A 171 -36.67 -2.69 -6.36
CA GLU A 171 -37.24 -1.59 -7.13
C GLU A 171 -36.94 -0.28 -6.38
N GLN A 172 -35.75 0.27 -6.57
CA GLN A 172 -35.43 1.62 -6.13
C GLN A 172 -35.09 2.49 -7.33
N GLU A 173 -36.03 3.36 -7.69
CA GLU A 173 -35.75 4.57 -8.45
C GLU A 173 -34.77 5.42 -7.62
N GLN A 174 -33.47 5.28 -7.89
CA GLN A 174 -32.46 6.09 -7.22
C GLN A 174 -31.99 7.20 -8.15
N ASP A 175 -32.57 8.39 -7.98
CA ASP A 175 -32.04 9.64 -8.52
C ASP A 175 -30.68 9.90 -7.83
N CYS A 176 -29.58 9.71 -8.55
CA CYS A 176 -28.24 9.65 -7.97
C CYS A 176 -27.59 11.04 -7.91
N VAL A 177 -27.35 11.57 -6.69
CA VAL A 177 -26.67 12.86 -6.47
C VAL A 177 -25.17 12.68 -6.13
N ASP A 178 -24.70 11.46 -5.83
CA ASP A 178 -23.26 11.16 -5.68
C ASP A 178 -22.94 9.74 -6.15
N CYS A 179 -22.48 9.61 -7.39
CA CYS A 179 -22.29 8.34 -8.11
C CYS A 179 -21.09 7.50 -7.63
N THR A 180 -20.59 7.71 -6.41
CA THR A 180 -19.40 7.02 -5.89
C THR A 180 -19.55 5.50 -5.88
N GLU A 181 -20.77 4.98 -5.70
CA GLU A 181 -21.05 3.55 -5.83
C GLU A 181 -20.86 3.02 -7.25
N ASP A 182 -21.25 3.78 -8.28
CA ASP A 182 -21.04 3.39 -9.69
C ASP A 182 -19.56 3.35 -10.05
N TYR A 183 -18.75 4.28 -9.49
CA TYR A 183 -17.31 4.33 -9.71
C TYR A 183 -16.56 3.10 -9.16
N ALA A 184 -17.11 2.41 -8.15
CA ALA A 184 -16.54 1.17 -7.62
C ALA A 184 -17.15 -0.09 -8.24
N LYS A 185 -18.49 -0.12 -8.37
CA LYS A 185 -19.23 -1.27 -8.89
C LYS A 185 -18.79 -1.59 -10.33
N TYR A 186 -18.58 -0.57 -11.17
CA TYR A 186 -18.21 -0.76 -12.57
C TYR A 186 -16.81 -1.41 -12.77
N PRO A 187 -15.70 -0.88 -12.20
CA PRO A 187 -14.38 -1.50 -12.34
C PRO A 187 -14.33 -2.93 -11.82
N LYS A 188 -14.94 -3.22 -10.67
CA LYS A 188 -15.00 -4.58 -10.11
C LYS A 188 -15.70 -5.53 -11.08
N ARG A 189 -16.87 -5.15 -11.59
CA ARG A 189 -17.62 -5.96 -12.55
C ARG A 189 -16.82 -6.25 -13.82
N VAL A 190 -16.21 -5.22 -14.41
CA VAL A 190 -15.36 -5.38 -15.62
C VAL A 190 -14.18 -6.33 -15.32
N PHE A 191 -13.54 -6.16 -14.17
CA PHE A 191 -12.46 -7.02 -13.72
C PHE A 191 -12.90 -8.49 -13.60
N VAL A 192 -14.00 -8.76 -12.88
CA VAL A 192 -14.45 -10.12 -12.61
C VAL A 192 -14.91 -10.79 -13.91
N GLN A 193 -15.62 -10.06 -14.76
CA GLN A 193 -16.05 -10.53 -16.08
C GLN A 193 -14.85 -10.91 -16.97
N ASN A 194 -13.80 -10.09 -16.99
CA ASN A 194 -12.59 -10.39 -17.76
C ASN A 194 -11.87 -11.63 -17.22
N LEU A 195 -11.80 -11.78 -15.89
CA LEU A 195 -11.18 -12.94 -15.26
C LEU A 195 -11.97 -14.21 -15.60
N TYR A 196 -13.29 -14.16 -15.43
CA TYR A 196 -14.21 -15.24 -15.81
C TYR A 196 -13.96 -15.71 -17.25
N LYS A 197 -14.01 -14.78 -18.22
CA LYS A 197 -13.83 -15.10 -19.65
C LYS A 197 -12.47 -15.74 -19.91
N LYS A 198 -11.40 -15.26 -19.27
CA LYS A 198 -10.06 -15.84 -19.41
C LYS A 198 -9.98 -17.26 -18.85
N LEU A 199 -10.60 -17.53 -17.71
CA LEU A 199 -10.58 -18.86 -17.09
C LEU A 199 -11.35 -19.87 -17.95
N VAL A 200 -12.54 -19.50 -18.42
CA VAL A 200 -13.33 -20.34 -19.34
C VAL A 200 -12.57 -20.62 -20.64
N ALA A 201 -11.96 -19.59 -21.25
CA ALA A 201 -11.17 -19.75 -22.47
C ALA A 201 -9.95 -20.66 -22.30
N ARG A 202 -9.42 -20.79 -21.07
CA ARG A 202 -8.34 -21.72 -20.71
C ARG A 202 -8.83 -23.12 -20.33
N GLY A 203 -10.13 -23.39 -20.41
CA GLY A 203 -10.73 -24.69 -20.14
C GLY A 203 -11.02 -24.98 -18.67
N TRP A 204 -10.93 -23.98 -17.79
CA TRP A 204 -11.28 -24.15 -16.38
C TRP A 204 -12.79 -24.31 -16.19
N LYS A 205 -13.18 -25.28 -15.36
CA LYS A 205 -14.56 -25.49 -14.93
C LYS A 205 -14.89 -24.57 -13.77
N LEU A 206 -15.82 -23.64 -14.00
CA LEU A 206 -16.22 -22.66 -12.99
C LEU A 206 -17.46 -23.15 -12.24
N VAL A 207 -17.37 -23.19 -10.91
CA VAL A 207 -18.52 -23.37 -10.03
C VAL A 207 -18.82 -22.02 -9.40
N LEU A 208 -20.00 -21.49 -9.69
CA LEU A 208 -20.47 -20.22 -9.17
C LEU A 208 -21.24 -20.45 -7.88
N VAL A 209 -20.95 -19.67 -6.84
CA VAL A 209 -21.66 -19.75 -5.55
C VAL A 209 -22.18 -18.38 -5.17
N SER A 210 -23.45 -18.32 -4.75
CA SER A 210 -24.14 -17.11 -4.31
C SER A 210 -24.62 -17.25 -2.88
N ARG A 211 -24.65 -16.14 -2.14
CA ARG A 211 -25.36 -16.06 -0.86
C ARG A 211 -26.84 -15.74 -1.03
N LYS A 212 -27.28 -15.41 -2.25
CA LYS A 212 -28.67 -15.08 -2.56
C LYS A 212 -29.54 -16.35 -2.58
N PRO A 213 -30.83 -16.23 -2.22
CA PRO A 213 -31.74 -17.37 -2.17
C PRO A 213 -32.01 -17.98 -3.55
N GLU A 214 -32.30 -19.27 -3.58
CA GLU A 214 -32.61 -20.10 -4.75
C GLU A 214 -33.68 -19.50 -5.68
N LYS A 215 -34.67 -18.79 -5.11
CA LYS A 215 -35.73 -18.09 -5.88
C LYS A 215 -35.18 -17.05 -6.88
N LEU A 216 -33.97 -16.55 -6.67
CA LEU A 216 -33.30 -15.57 -7.53
C LEU A 216 -32.41 -16.20 -8.61
N ARG A 217 -32.42 -17.54 -8.74
CA ARG A 217 -31.61 -18.28 -9.73
C ARG A 217 -31.81 -17.76 -11.15
N ASN A 218 -33.05 -17.65 -11.61
CA ASN A 218 -33.34 -17.33 -13.01
C ASN A 218 -32.84 -15.92 -13.36
N ALA A 219 -33.12 -14.94 -12.51
CA ALA A 219 -32.65 -13.58 -12.73
C ALA A 219 -31.13 -13.46 -12.63
N THR A 220 -30.49 -14.25 -11.74
CA THR A 220 -29.02 -14.36 -11.69
C THR A 220 -28.45 -14.92 -12.99
N ILE A 221 -29.07 -15.95 -13.55
CA ILE A 221 -28.68 -16.53 -14.85
C ILE A 221 -28.85 -15.49 -15.95
N GLU A 222 -30.01 -14.84 -16.06
CA GLU A 222 -30.28 -13.81 -17.07
C GLU A 222 -29.24 -12.69 -17.03
N TYR A 223 -28.88 -12.23 -15.82
CA TYR A 223 -27.85 -11.22 -15.65
C TYR A 223 -26.46 -11.71 -16.06
N LEU A 224 -26.07 -12.95 -15.71
CA LEU A 224 -24.80 -13.53 -16.17
C LEU A 224 -24.74 -13.63 -17.70
N LEU A 225 -25.84 -14.05 -18.33
CA LEU A 225 -25.95 -14.12 -19.79
C LEU A 225 -25.85 -12.72 -20.43
N ALA A 226 -26.47 -11.69 -19.83
CA ALA A 226 -26.35 -10.30 -20.28
C ALA A 226 -24.91 -9.79 -20.18
N LEU A 227 -24.14 -10.25 -19.19
CA LEU A 227 -22.70 -9.99 -19.10
C LEU A 227 -21.85 -10.88 -20.03
N GLN A 228 -22.45 -11.67 -20.91
CA GLN A 228 -21.75 -12.61 -21.79
C GLN A 228 -20.86 -13.60 -21.01
N CYS A 229 -21.22 -13.87 -19.76
CA CYS A 229 -20.63 -14.96 -19.00
C CYS A 229 -21.44 -16.21 -19.33
N HIS A 230 -20.78 -17.23 -19.88
CA HIS A 230 -21.41 -18.49 -20.27
C HIS A 230 -20.46 -19.65 -19.93
N GLY A 231 -21.01 -20.87 -19.85
CA GLY A 231 -20.19 -22.08 -19.73
C GLY A 231 -19.69 -22.38 -18.32
N TRP A 232 -20.32 -21.82 -17.28
CA TRP A 232 -20.13 -22.30 -15.93
C TRP A 232 -20.64 -23.75 -15.79
N SER A 233 -20.01 -24.54 -14.94
CA SER A 233 -20.38 -25.93 -14.69
C SER A 233 -21.60 -26.06 -13.77
N SER A 234 -21.67 -25.19 -12.77
CA SER A 234 -22.76 -25.18 -11.80
C SER A 234 -22.95 -23.78 -11.23
N LEU A 235 -24.19 -23.45 -10.88
CA LEU A 235 -24.57 -22.27 -10.11
C LEU A 235 -25.23 -22.77 -8.82
N ILE A 236 -24.60 -22.53 -7.70
CA ILE A 236 -25.07 -22.90 -6.36
C ILE A 236 -25.67 -21.63 -5.75
N MET A 237 -26.99 -21.61 -5.59
CA MET A 237 -27.68 -20.58 -4.81
C MET A 237 -27.94 -21.13 -3.41
N ARG A 238 -28.26 -20.25 -2.48
CA ARG A 238 -28.55 -20.62 -1.10
C ARG A 238 -30.00 -21.12 -0.98
N LYS A 239 -30.21 -22.30 -0.39
CA LYS A 239 -31.58 -22.82 -0.18
C LYS A 239 -32.27 -22.08 0.96
N GLU A 240 -33.59 -22.11 0.99
CA GLU A 240 -34.38 -21.40 2.00
C GLU A 240 -33.99 -21.78 3.44
N HIS A 241 -33.85 -23.07 3.74
CA HIS A 241 -33.42 -23.55 5.06
C HIS A 241 -31.94 -23.27 5.37
N GLU A 242 -31.14 -22.93 4.36
CA GLU A 242 -29.74 -22.54 4.53
C GLU A 242 -29.62 -21.03 4.80
N MET A 243 -30.68 -20.22 4.62
CA MET A 243 -30.63 -18.76 4.75
C MET A 243 -30.26 -18.28 6.15
N ASP A 244 -30.70 -19.01 7.18
CA ASP A 244 -30.41 -18.68 8.60
C ASP A 244 -29.03 -19.17 9.06
N MET A 245 -28.31 -19.93 8.22
CA MET A 245 -26.97 -20.45 8.54
C MET A 245 -25.93 -19.30 8.62
N ASP A 246 -24.83 -19.50 9.35
CA ASP A 246 -23.70 -18.58 9.22
C ASP A 246 -23.10 -18.68 7.80
N THR A 247 -22.68 -17.56 7.22
CA THR A 247 -22.19 -17.56 5.83
C THR A 247 -20.89 -18.35 5.68
N ARG A 248 -20.01 -18.37 6.70
CA ARG A 248 -18.78 -19.16 6.67
C ARG A 248 -19.09 -20.65 6.77
N GLU A 249 -20.08 -21.01 7.58
CA GLU A 249 -20.58 -22.39 7.64
C GLU A 249 -21.18 -22.83 6.30
N TYR A 250 -21.97 -21.96 5.67
CA TYR A 250 -22.51 -22.21 4.33
C TYR A 250 -21.40 -22.50 3.30
N PHE A 251 -20.38 -21.65 3.18
CA PHE A 251 -19.28 -21.85 2.25
C PHE A 251 -18.43 -23.10 2.58
N PHE A 252 -18.24 -23.39 3.86
CA PHE A 252 -17.60 -24.63 4.30
C PHE A 252 -18.38 -25.86 3.80
N MET A 253 -19.70 -25.87 3.98
CA MET A 253 -20.57 -26.95 3.54
C MET A 253 -20.57 -27.11 2.01
N GLN A 254 -20.54 -26.01 1.25
CA GLN A 254 -20.43 -26.09 -0.22
C GLN A 254 -19.09 -26.69 -0.66
N GLY A 255 -17.98 -26.28 -0.03
CA GLY A 255 -16.67 -26.86 -0.31
C GLY A 255 -16.61 -28.35 -0.02
N LYS A 256 -17.15 -28.76 1.12
CA LYS A 256 -17.26 -30.17 1.51
C LYS A 256 -18.12 -30.97 0.53
N ALA A 257 -19.28 -30.44 0.14
CA ALA A 257 -20.16 -31.10 -0.82
C ALA A 257 -19.49 -31.30 -2.19
N LEU A 258 -18.68 -30.35 -2.65
CA LEU A 258 -17.88 -30.50 -3.87
C LEU A 258 -16.83 -31.60 -3.72
N GLN A 259 -16.14 -31.65 -2.57
CA GLN A 259 -15.15 -32.67 -2.28
C GLN A 259 -15.77 -34.08 -2.21
N ASP A 260 -16.90 -34.22 -1.50
CA ASP A 260 -17.64 -35.48 -1.36
C ASP A 260 -18.17 -35.97 -2.72
N ALA A 261 -18.48 -35.05 -3.64
CA ALA A 261 -18.82 -35.35 -5.03
C ALA A 261 -17.60 -35.67 -5.93
N GLY A 262 -16.39 -35.65 -5.38
CA GLY A 262 -15.15 -35.99 -6.07
C GLY A 262 -14.51 -34.83 -6.84
N PHE A 263 -14.94 -33.60 -6.62
CA PHE A 263 -14.29 -32.41 -7.20
C PHE A 263 -13.14 -31.92 -6.33
N HIS A 264 -12.15 -31.31 -6.96
CA HIS A 264 -11.03 -30.66 -6.29
C HIS A 264 -11.06 -29.15 -6.58
N VAL A 265 -11.24 -28.34 -5.54
CA VAL A 265 -11.26 -26.88 -5.65
C VAL A 265 -9.81 -26.38 -5.71
N VAL A 266 -9.32 -26.08 -6.91
CA VAL A 266 -7.94 -25.60 -7.10
C VAL A 266 -7.76 -24.15 -6.66
N ALA A 267 -8.84 -23.36 -6.77
CA ALA A 267 -8.83 -21.96 -6.41
C ALA A 267 -10.22 -21.45 -6.05
N ALA A 268 -10.26 -20.46 -5.17
CA ALA A 268 -11.44 -19.70 -4.80
C ALA A 268 -11.21 -18.21 -5.07
N ILE A 269 -12.17 -17.55 -5.72
CA ILE A 269 -12.10 -16.13 -6.08
C ILE A 269 -13.31 -15.43 -5.48
N SER A 270 -13.06 -14.47 -4.59
CA SER A 270 -14.12 -13.71 -3.93
C SER A 270 -13.59 -12.41 -3.35
N SER A 271 -14.46 -11.42 -3.24
CA SER A 271 -14.22 -10.19 -2.49
C SER A 271 -14.44 -10.34 -0.99
N ARG A 272 -14.99 -11.46 -0.51
CA ARG A 272 -15.24 -11.72 0.92
C ARG A 272 -14.38 -12.86 1.47
N LEU A 273 -13.91 -12.69 2.70
CA LEU A 273 -13.11 -13.71 3.41
C LEU A 273 -13.93 -14.89 3.94
N ASP A 274 -15.27 -14.82 3.92
CA ASP A 274 -16.11 -15.97 4.27
C ASP A 274 -15.90 -17.17 3.34
N THR A 275 -15.52 -16.92 2.09
CA THR A 275 -15.15 -17.96 1.11
C THR A 275 -13.84 -18.68 1.47
N LEU A 276 -13.08 -18.18 2.45
CA LEU A 276 -11.88 -18.86 2.91
C LEU A 276 -12.17 -20.23 3.52
N THR A 277 -13.36 -20.44 4.06
CA THR A 277 -13.71 -21.72 4.71
C THR A 277 -14.02 -22.82 3.71
N CYS A 278 -14.13 -22.52 2.42
CA CYS A 278 -14.40 -23.49 1.37
C CYS A 278 -13.17 -24.35 0.99
N GLN A 279 -12.11 -24.36 1.79
CA GLN A 279 -10.78 -24.81 1.39
C GLN A 279 -10.38 -26.19 1.88
N SER A 280 -9.66 -26.89 1.00
CA SER A 280 -8.66 -27.88 1.36
C SER A 280 -7.28 -27.22 1.43
N SER A 281 -6.28 -27.86 2.05
CA SER A 281 -4.93 -27.29 2.27
C SER A 281 -4.24 -26.76 0.99
N ASP A 282 -4.63 -27.25 -0.19
CA ASP A 282 -4.00 -26.94 -1.48
C ASP A 282 -4.76 -25.87 -2.29
N THR A 283 -5.90 -25.37 -1.80
CA THR A 283 -6.74 -24.41 -2.53
C THR A 283 -6.11 -23.01 -2.53
N ARG A 284 -5.91 -22.40 -3.71
CA ARG A 284 -5.40 -21.03 -3.83
C ARG A 284 -6.53 -20.00 -3.74
N VAL A 285 -6.39 -18.99 -2.87
CA VAL A 285 -7.38 -17.92 -2.75
C VAL A 285 -6.93 -16.67 -3.49
N PHE A 286 -7.85 -16.08 -4.24
CA PHE A 286 -7.71 -14.73 -4.77
C PHE A 286 -8.76 -13.83 -4.16
N LYS A 287 -8.33 -13.04 -3.16
CA LYS A 287 -9.16 -12.03 -2.51
C LYS A 287 -9.25 -10.80 -3.40
N LEU A 288 -10.46 -10.49 -3.87
CA LEU A 288 -10.71 -9.27 -4.59
C LEU A 288 -10.80 -8.09 -3.61
N PRO A 289 -10.25 -6.91 -3.95
CA PRO A 289 -10.52 -5.68 -3.24
C PRO A 289 -12.01 -5.49 -3.06
N ASN A 290 -12.41 -5.31 -1.81
CA ASN A 290 -13.81 -5.20 -1.44
C ASN A 290 -14.02 -3.99 -0.56
N LEU A 291 -15.14 -3.33 -0.84
CA LEU A 291 -15.53 -2.09 -0.21
C LEU A 291 -16.71 -2.33 0.73
N VAL A 292 -16.96 -3.58 1.17
CA VAL A 292 -18.03 -4.02 2.11
C VAL A 292 -17.90 -3.42 3.53
N SER A 293 -17.31 -2.24 3.57
CA SER A 293 -17.36 -1.29 4.64
C SER A 293 -18.14 -0.01 4.28
N ILE A 294 -18.71 0.10 3.08
CA ILE A 294 -19.34 1.31 2.53
C ILE A 294 -20.73 1.04 1.91
N SER A 295 -21.25 -0.20 1.92
CA SER A 295 -22.61 -0.51 1.40
C SER A 295 -23.76 0.05 2.28
N SER A 296 -23.50 1.11 3.03
CA SER A 296 -24.48 1.90 3.76
C SER A 296 -24.13 3.40 3.60
N ILE A 297 -24.09 3.91 2.36
CA ILE A 297 -24.24 5.35 2.12
C ILE A 297 -25.61 5.60 1.49
N SER A 298 -26.65 5.28 2.24
CA SER A 298 -27.89 6.03 2.15
C SER A 298 -27.67 7.37 2.88
N PHE A 299 -27.33 8.40 2.10
CA PHE A 299 -27.41 9.84 2.38
C PHE A 299 -27.26 10.34 3.83
N ILE A 300 -26.12 10.99 4.09
CA ILE A 300 -26.10 12.16 4.97
C ILE A 300 -26.85 13.28 4.24
N LYS A 301 -27.96 13.72 4.83
CA LYS A 301 -28.72 14.89 4.40
C LYS A 301 -27.88 16.16 4.60
N ALA A 302 -27.26 16.67 3.53
CA ALA A 302 -26.97 18.11 3.39
C ALA A 302 -28.29 18.81 3.01
N THR A 303 -28.68 19.99 3.48
CA THR A 303 -28.02 21.06 4.22
C THR A 303 -29.14 21.97 4.76
N THR A 304 -28.80 22.77 5.76
CA THR A 304 -29.45 24.04 6.13
C THR A 304 -30.08 24.82 4.96
N GLY A 305 -31.31 25.32 5.15
CA GLY A 305 -31.84 26.50 4.45
C GLY A 305 -33.36 26.57 4.27
N ALA A 306 -33.96 27.62 4.85
CA ALA A 306 -35.30 28.17 4.60
C ALA A 306 -36.50 27.67 5.47
N SER A 307 -36.59 28.22 6.69
CA SER A 307 -37.63 29.21 7.06
C SER A 307 -37.21 29.93 8.33
#